data_AF-A0A820KQY5-F1
#
_entry.id   AF-A0A820KQY5-F1
#
_cell.length_a   1.000
_cell.length_b   1.000
_cell.length_c   1.000
_cell.angle_alpha   90.00
_cell.angle_beta   90.00
_cell.angle_gamma   90.00
#
_symmetry.space_group_name_H-M   'P 1'
#
loop_
_entity.id
_entity.type
_entity.pdbx_description
1 polymer ?
#
loop_
_entity_poly.entity_id
_entity_poly.type
_entity_poly.pdbx_seq_one_letter_code
_entity_poly.pdbx_strand_id
1 'polypeptide(L)' 'NPIESLWTAIDNKLKSKSLSSVKELIEALSKAWLPITPQLCQKFVFSMPRRIQKCIAVNSKCIDY' A
#
# COMPACT_ATOMS: atom_id res chain seq x y z
N ASN A 1 4.38 -3.12 -8.10
CA ASN A 1 3.76 -4.31 -7.49
C ASN A 1 2.52 -3.86 -6.69
N PRO A 2 1.35 -4.52 -6.77
CA PRO A 2 0.16 -4.17 -5.98
C PRO A 2 0.37 -4.21 -4.47
N ILE A 3 1.28 -5.04 -3.96
CA ILE A 3 1.54 -5.13 -2.52
C ILE A 3 2.11 -3.82 -1.95
N GLU A 4 2.85 -3.05 -2.75
CA GLU A 4 3.36 -1.73 -2.34
C GLU A 4 2.21 -0.77 -2.04
N SER A 5 1.15 -0.82 -2.85
CA SER A 5 -0.05 0.02 -2.63
C SER A 5 -0.77 -0.35 -1.32
N LEU A 6 -0.69 -1.61 -0.92
CA LEU A 6 -1.23 -2.09 0.35
C LEU A 6 -0.37 -1.59 1.52
N TRP A 7 0.96 -1.71 1.43
CA TRP A 7 1.87 -1.18 2.44
C TRP A 7 1.75 0.33 2.59
N THR A 8 1.66 1.09 1.49
CA THR A 8 1.40 2.53 1.53
C THR A 8 0.11 2.86 2.27
N ALA A 9 -0.96 2.06 2.10
CA ALA A 9 -2.21 2.27 2.81
C ALA A 9 -2.09 2.01 4.32
N ILE A 10 -1.28 1.02 4.73
CA ILE A 10 -0.99 0.74 6.15
C ILE A 10 -0.11 1.84 6.73
N ASP A 11 0.96 2.23 6.05
CA ASP A 11 1.86 3.30 6.48
C ASP A 11 1.09 4.60 6.68
N ASN A 12 0.21 4.98 5.75
CA ASN A 12 -0.61 6.17 5.90
C ASN A 12 -1.50 6.14 7.15
N LYS A 13 -1.97 4.96 7.60
CA LYS A 13 -2.73 4.80 8.84
C LYS A 13 -1.86 4.85 10.10
N LEU A 14 -0.58 4.51 9.98
CA LEU A 14 0.36 4.46 11.10
C LEU A 14 1.20 5.73 11.22
N LYS A 15 1.31 6.53 10.16
CA LYS A 15 2.14 7.75 10.09
C LYS A 15 1.84 8.78 11.18
N SER A 16 0.60 8.83 11.67
CA SER A 16 0.19 9.73 12.76
C SER A 16 0.36 9.16 14.17
N LYS A 17 0.77 7.90 14.31
CA LYS A 17 0.93 7.23 15.61
C LYS A 17 2.39 7.26 16.05
N SER A 18 2.64 7.73 17.27
CA SER A 18 3.91 7.48 17.94
C SER A 18 3.86 6.06 18.52
N LEU A 19 4.69 5.17 17.99
CA LEU A 19 4.83 3.79 18.44
C LEU A 19 6.22 3.66 19.04
N SER A 20 6.29 3.36 20.33
CA SER A 20 7.52 3.43 21.13
C SER A 20 8.10 2.06 21.47
N SER A 21 7.38 0.98 21.15
CA SER A 21 7.86 -0.39 21.32
C SER A 21 7.52 -1.28 20.12
N VAL A 22 8.30 -2.36 19.95
CA VAL A 22 8.03 -3.39 18.93
C VAL A 22 6.65 -4.01 19.14
N LYS A 23 6.22 -4.18 20.39
CA LYS A 23 4.89 -4.72 20.73
C LYS A 23 3.78 -3.80 20.22
N GLU A 24 3.89 -2.50 20.46
CA GLU A 24 2.95 -1.49 19.95
C GLU A 24 2.92 -1.48 18.42
N LEU A 25 4.08 -1.63 17.77
CA LEU A 25 4.16 -1.70 16.31
C LEU A 25 3.42 -2.93 15.76
N ILE A 26 3.66 -4.12 16.31
CA ILE A 26 2.98 -5.36 15.89
C ILE A 26 1.47 -5.25 16.07
N GLU A 27 1.01 -4.70 17.20
CA GLU A 27 -0.40 -4.51 17.47
C GLU A 27 -1.04 -3.49 16.51
N ALA A 28 -0.36 -2.38 16.25
CA ALA A 28 -0.82 -1.35 15.34
C ALA A 28 -0.90 -1.86 13.89
N LEU A 29 0.10 -2.63 13.44
CA LEU A 29 0.10 -3.30 12.14
C LEU A 29 -1.05 -4.29 12.01
N SER A 30 -1.25 -5.14 13.03
CA SER A 30 -2.35 -6.12 13.05
C SER A 30 -3.71 -5.41 12.94
N LYS A 31 -3.91 -4.34 13.71
CA LYS A 31 -5.13 -3.52 13.65
C LYS A 31 -5.31 -2.81 12.30
N ALA A 32 -4.24 -2.38 11.66
CA ALA A 32 -4.29 -1.74 10.35
C ALA A 32 -4.58 -2.74 9.22
N TRP A 33 -4.11 -3.98 9.38
CA TRP A 33 -4.26 -5.09 8.43
C TRP A 33 -5.67 -5.67 8.41
N LEU A 34 -6.28 -5.92 9.58
CA LEU A 34 -7.61 -6.54 9.70
C LEU A 34 -8.72 -5.93 8.83
N PRO A 35 -8.86 -4.60 8.69
CA PRO A 35 -9.90 -4.00 7.86
C PRO A 35 -9.61 -4.01 6.35
N ILE A 36 -8.47 -4.58 5.90
CA ILE A 36 -8.17 -4.70 4.48
C ILE A 36 -9.08 -5.77 3.88
N THR A 37 -10.03 -5.33 3.05
CA THR A 37 -11.01 -6.22 2.44
C THR A 37 -10.51 -6.79 1.10
N PRO A 38 -11.02 -7.96 0.66
CA PRO A 38 -10.73 -8.48 -0.67
C PRO A 38 -11.04 -7.50 -1.80
N GLN A 39 -12.08 -6.67 -1.64
CA GLN A 39 -12.47 -5.65 -2.62
C GLN A 39 -11.40 -4.56 -2.73
N LEU A 40 -10.75 -4.18 -1.62
CA LEU A 40 -9.64 -3.23 -1.65
C LEU A 40 -8.43 -3.83 -2.38
N CYS A 41 -8.10 -5.10 -2.11
CA CYS A 41 -7.03 -5.81 -2.80
C CYS A 41 -7.30 -5.89 -4.31
N GLN A 42 -8.54 -6.20 -4.71
CA GLN A 42 -8.95 -6.21 -6.11
C GLN A 42 -8.74 -4.85 -6.79
N LYS A 43 -9.07 -3.74 -6.12
CA LYS A 43 -8.80 -2.38 -6.66
C LYS A 43 -7.32 -2.17 -6.95
N PHE A 44 -6.41 -2.63 -6.09
CA PHE A 44 -4.97 -2.51 -6.34
C PHE A 44 -4.52 -3.34 -7.55
N VAL A 45 -5.06 -4.55 -7.71
CA VAL A 45 -4.78 -5.40 -8.88
C VAL A 45 -5.32 -4.75 -10.16
N PHE A 46 -6.56 -4.27 -10.16
CA PHE A 46 -7.18 -3.60 -11.31
C PHE A 46 -6.50 -2.29 -11.70
N SER A 47 -5.74 -1.67 -10.79
CA SER A 47 -4.92 -0.50 -11.12
C SER A 47 -3.69 -0.83 -11.97
N MET A 48 -3.24 -2.09 -11.99
CA MET A 48 -1.96 -2.49 -12.63
C MET A 48 -1.87 -2.20 -14.13
N PRO A 49 -2.91 -2.47 -14.96
CA PRO A 49 -2.84 -2.13 -16.37
C PRO A 49 -2.54 -0.64 -16.63
N ARG A 50 -3.20 0.26 -15.89
CA ARG A 50 -2.95 1.71 -15.96
C ARG A 50 -1.53 2.07 -15.55
N ARG A 51 -1.00 1.40 -14.51
CA ARG A 51 0.38 1.59 -14.03
C ARG A 51 1.40 1.17 -15.08
N ILE A 52 1.17 0.02 -15.72
CA ILE A 52 2.02 -0.48 -16.81
C ILE A 52 1.99 0.49 -18.00
N GLN A 53 0.81 0.97 -18.40
CA GLN A 53 0.68 1.96 -19.47
C GLN A 53 1.46 3.24 -19.18
N LYS A 54 1.39 3.77 -17.94
CA LYS A 54 2.21 4.91 -17.53
C LYS A 54 3.70 4.62 -17.63
N CYS A 55 4.13 3.41 -17.26
CA CYS A 55 5.55 3.01 -17.29
C CYS A 55 6.07 3.02 -18.73
N ILE A 56 5.27 2.48 -19.66
CA ILE A 56 5.55 2.50 -21.09
C ILE A 56 5.62 3.94 -21.62
N ALA A 57 4.66 4.79 -21.23
CA ALA A 57 4.61 6.19 -21.69
C ALA A 57 5.83 7.01 -21.26
N VAL A 58 6.45 6.71 -20.12
CA VAL A 58 7.67 7.37 -19.67
C VAL A 58 8.96 6.66 -20.12
N ASN A 59 8.85 5.74 -21.08
CA ASN A 59 9.97 4.94 -21.60
C ASN A 59 10.73 4.18 -20.50
N SER A 60 9.98 3.46 -19.66
CA SER A 60 10.50 2.62 -18.57
C SER A 60 11.23 3.37 -17.45
N LYS A 61 11.06 4.69 -17.35
CA LYS A 61 11.51 5.49 -16.21
C LYS A 61 10.60 5.27 -14.97
N CYS A 62 11.07 5.72 -13.81
CA CYS A 62 10.29 5.67 -12.58
C CYS A 62 8.96 6.41 -12.74
N ILE A 63 7.89 5.84 -12.21
CA ILE A 63 6.57 6.47 -12.17
C ILE A 63 6.03 6.44 -10.75
N ASP A 64 5.52 7.60 -10.33
CA ASP A 64 4.89 7.75 -9.03
C ASP A 64 3.47 7.14 -9.05
N TYR A 65 3.11 6.46 -7.96
CA TYR A 65 1.83 5.77 -7.78
C TYR A 65 1.17 6.14 -6.46
#